data_AF-A0A4Q3S7B9-F1
#
_entry.id   AF-A0A4Q3S7B9-F1
#
_cell.length_a   1.000
_cell.length_b   1.000
_cell.length_c   1.000
_cell.angle_alpha   90.00
_cell.angle_beta   90.00
_cell.angle_gamma   90.00
#
_symmetry.space_group_name_H-M   'P 1'
#
loop_
_entity.id
_entity.type
_entity.pdbx_description
1 polymer ?
#
loop_
_entity_poly.entity_id
_entity_poly.type
_entity_poly.pdbx_seq_one_letter_code
_entity_poly.pdbx_strand_id
1 'polypeptide(L)'
;MGADPGRRVSLIDPSLFKGGGEAEAEGGAGRPFGAYANTAAPSGVGFKDLRRQTIVTIVLLALATVANLAFVVSGGLLDPESEAYGLASLGYLVFAAIGFVGMMVWFYRATRNARAISNGLQTTPGWAVGYFFIPILSLFRPYRTMSEIWRSAITPLTWKSQNDPITLRLWWGGWLLGAIAGSIASGVEGTSGPITWAATLIGAAADILFCVLAWRIAEAQVVNRDQSVFD
;
A
#
# COMPACT_ATOMS: atom_id res chain seq x y z
N MET A 1 -35.19 44.82 -63.61
CA MET A 1 -35.27 43.63 -64.48
C MET A 1 -33.95 43.58 -65.24
N GLY A 2 -33.17 42.50 -65.10
CA GLY A 2 -31.86 42.33 -65.76
C GLY A 2 -30.86 41.64 -64.83
N ALA A 3 -30.94 40.31 -64.76
CA ALA A 3 -30.07 39.46 -63.93
C ALA A 3 -28.66 39.35 -64.55
N ASP A 4 -27.65 39.33 -63.69
CA ASP A 4 -26.24 39.11 -64.02
C ASP A 4 -25.97 37.61 -64.32
N PRO A 5 -25.50 37.24 -65.54
CA PRO A 5 -25.33 35.86 -65.93
C PRO A 5 -23.88 35.39 -65.70
N GLY A 6 -23.55 34.96 -64.48
CA GLY A 6 -22.21 34.41 -64.21
C GLY A 6 -22.02 33.59 -62.93
N ARG A 7 -23.08 33.40 -62.13
CA ARG A 7 -22.98 32.74 -60.82
C ARG A 7 -22.87 31.22 -60.96
N ARG A 8 -21.65 30.67 -60.95
CA ARG A 8 -21.43 29.28 -60.49
C ARG A 8 -21.26 29.30 -58.98
N VAL A 9 -22.26 28.77 -58.26
CA VAL A 9 -22.19 28.51 -56.83
C VAL A 9 -21.26 27.30 -56.62
N SER A 10 -20.04 27.54 -56.14
CA SER A 10 -19.20 26.48 -55.57
C SER A 10 -19.63 26.28 -54.11
N LEU A 11 -20.23 25.14 -53.81
CA LEU A 11 -20.93 24.82 -52.56
C LEU A 11 -20.03 24.17 -51.49
N ILE A 12 -18.73 24.47 -51.49
CA ILE A 12 -17.78 23.86 -50.54
C ILE A 12 -16.80 24.93 -50.06
N ASP A 13 -16.84 25.23 -48.77
CA ASP A 13 -15.85 26.07 -48.08
C ASP A 13 -14.52 25.27 -47.97
N PRO A 14 -13.40 25.75 -48.55
CA PRO A 14 -12.10 25.09 -48.44
C PRO A 14 -11.54 25.03 -47.01
N SER A 15 -12.14 25.73 -46.04
CA SER A 15 -11.76 25.67 -44.63
C SER A 15 -12.07 24.33 -43.96
N LEU A 16 -12.99 23.53 -44.52
CA LEU A 16 -13.35 22.20 -44.00
C LEU A 16 -12.28 21.11 -44.24
N PHE A 17 -11.23 21.39 -45.02
CA PHE A 17 -10.13 20.44 -45.29
C PHE A 17 -8.78 20.85 -44.68
N LYS A 18 -8.74 21.90 -43.84
CA LYS A 18 -7.59 22.19 -42.97
C LYS A 18 -7.85 21.66 -41.57
N GLY A 19 -7.85 20.34 -41.43
CA GLY A 19 -8.04 19.65 -40.14
C GLY A 19 -7.28 18.33 -40.03
N GLY A 20 -6.22 18.12 -40.81
CA GLY A 20 -5.45 16.89 -40.81
C GLY A 20 -3.97 17.19 -40.99
N GLY A 21 -3.28 17.51 -39.91
CA GLY A 21 -1.84 17.81 -39.95
C GLY A 21 -1.10 17.88 -38.61
N GLU A 22 -1.79 17.73 -37.46
CA GLU A 22 -1.13 17.78 -36.14
C GLU A 22 -1.71 16.75 -35.14
N ALA A 23 -2.16 15.59 -35.63
CA ALA A 23 -2.73 14.54 -34.76
C ALA A 23 -2.15 13.15 -35.07
N GLU A 24 -0.85 13.05 -35.36
CA GLU A 24 -0.18 11.76 -35.53
C GLU A 24 1.33 11.88 -35.22
N ALA A 25 1.67 12.30 -33.99
CA ALA A 25 3.06 12.28 -33.51
C ALA A 25 3.19 11.91 -32.02
N GLU A 26 2.16 11.32 -31.40
CA GLU A 26 2.25 10.78 -30.02
C GLU A 26 1.63 9.38 -29.91
N GLY A 27 1.97 8.50 -30.84
CA GLY A 27 1.65 7.08 -30.78
C GLY A 27 2.93 6.25 -30.77
N GLY A 28 3.60 6.11 -29.61
CA GLY A 28 4.81 5.27 -29.56
C GLY A 28 5.79 5.48 -28.41
N ALA A 29 5.52 6.39 -27.47
CA ALA A 29 6.30 6.47 -26.24
C ALA A 29 5.39 6.06 -25.08
N GLY A 30 5.63 4.88 -24.50
CA GLY A 30 4.98 4.46 -23.28
C GLY A 30 5.10 5.58 -22.25
N ARG A 31 3.96 6.17 -21.87
CA ARG A 31 3.93 7.20 -20.83
C ARG A 31 4.68 6.65 -19.61
N PRO A 32 5.70 7.34 -19.07
CA PRO A 32 6.40 6.85 -17.90
C PRO A 32 5.37 6.61 -16.80
N PHE A 33 5.47 5.47 -16.11
CA PHE A 33 4.53 5.04 -15.05
C PHE A 33 4.26 6.11 -13.96
N GLY A 34 5.03 7.21 -13.92
CA GLY A 34 4.82 8.36 -13.04
C GLY A 34 3.78 9.41 -13.48
N ALA A 35 3.32 9.41 -14.75
CA ALA A 35 2.41 10.44 -15.25
C ALA A 35 0.96 10.33 -14.71
N TYR A 36 0.57 9.14 -14.22
CA TYR A 36 -0.75 8.92 -13.61
C TYR A 36 -0.81 9.29 -12.13
N ALA A 37 0.31 9.67 -11.50
CA ALA A 37 0.39 9.90 -10.06
C ALA A 37 -0.03 11.31 -9.61
N ASN A 38 -0.38 12.21 -10.55
CA ASN A 38 -0.63 13.62 -10.25
C ASN A 38 -2.01 14.14 -10.68
N THR A 39 -2.99 13.27 -10.89
CA THR A 39 -4.39 13.69 -10.79
C THR A 39 -4.69 13.86 -9.30
N ALA A 40 -4.64 15.09 -8.81
CA ALA A 40 -5.09 15.48 -7.48
C ALA A 40 -6.38 14.70 -7.16
N ALA A 41 -6.35 13.90 -6.10
CA ALA A 41 -7.52 13.13 -5.69
C ALA A 41 -8.68 14.11 -5.48
N PRO A 42 -9.87 13.87 -6.06
CA PRO A 42 -11.00 14.75 -5.84
C PRO A 42 -11.30 14.82 -4.34
N SER A 43 -11.31 16.04 -3.80
CA SER A 43 -12.01 16.46 -2.58
C SER A 43 -12.03 15.47 -1.40
N GLY A 44 -11.05 15.46 -0.48
CA GLY A 44 -11.18 14.94 0.91
C GLY A 44 -11.62 13.48 1.15
N VAL A 45 -12.11 12.76 0.15
CA VAL A 45 -12.68 11.41 0.23
C VAL A 45 -11.59 10.40 0.53
N GLY A 46 -10.40 10.56 -0.07
CA GLY A 46 -9.27 9.66 0.14
C GLY A 46 -8.77 9.56 1.60
N PHE A 47 -8.91 10.62 2.39
CA PHE A 47 -8.50 10.64 3.80
C PHE A 47 -9.52 9.91 4.69
N LYS A 48 -10.81 10.17 4.50
CA LYS A 48 -11.89 9.47 5.22
C LYS A 48 -11.94 7.98 4.86
N ASP A 49 -11.67 7.67 3.59
CA ASP A 49 -11.53 6.30 3.11
C ASP A 49 -10.32 5.59 3.72
N LEU A 50 -9.24 6.31 4.04
CA LEU A 50 -8.10 5.70 4.71
C LEU A 50 -8.47 5.21 6.11
N ARG A 51 -9.24 5.96 6.90
CA ARG A 51 -9.69 5.51 8.23
C ARG A 51 -10.52 4.22 8.14
N ARG A 52 -11.44 4.14 7.17
CA ARG A 52 -12.22 2.93 6.88
C ARG A 52 -11.30 1.78 6.47
N GLN A 53 -10.35 2.04 5.57
CA GLN A 53 -9.37 1.04 5.14
C GLN A 53 -8.49 0.56 6.29
N THR A 54 -8.10 1.43 7.22
CA THR A 54 -7.34 1.06 8.42
C THR A 54 -8.11 0.07 9.27
N ILE A 55 -9.40 0.32 9.53
CA ILE A 55 -10.26 -0.61 10.29
C ILE A 55 -10.33 -1.96 9.59
N VAL A 56 -10.59 -1.98 8.28
CA VAL A 56 -10.60 -3.23 7.50
C VAL A 56 -9.26 -3.95 7.62
N THR A 57 -8.15 -3.24 7.46
CA THR A 57 -6.80 -3.82 7.54
C THR A 57 -6.51 -4.42 8.92
N ILE A 58 -6.89 -3.73 10.00
CA ILE A 58 -6.76 -4.23 11.38
C ILE A 58 -7.56 -5.52 11.54
N VAL A 59 -8.80 -5.58 11.06
CA VAL A 59 -9.64 -6.79 11.15
C VAL A 59 -9.02 -7.94 10.36
N LEU A 60 -8.55 -7.68 9.13
CA LEU A 60 -7.94 -8.73 8.30
C LEU A 60 -6.63 -9.25 8.92
N LEU A 61 -5.81 -8.37 9.49
CA LEU A 61 -4.59 -8.78 10.19
C LEU A 61 -4.92 -9.57 11.45
N ALA A 62 -5.90 -9.15 12.24
CA ALA A 62 -6.33 -9.90 13.43
C ALA A 62 -6.80 -11.31 13.06
N LEU A 63 -7.59 -11.46 11.99
CA LEU A 63 -8.02 -12.76 11.48
C LEU A 63 -6.83 -13.61 10.99
N ALA A 64 -5.87 -12.99 10.30
CA ALA A 64 -4.64 -13.66 9.88
C ALA A 64 -3.80 -14.14 11.06
N THR A 65 -3.66 -13.33 12.12
CA THR A 65 -2.94 -13.71 13.34
C THR A 65 -3.66 -14.85 14.05
N VAL A 66 -5.00 -14.83 14.14
CA VAL A 66 -5.78 -15.94 14.73
C VAL A 66 -5.64 -17.22 13.92
N ALA A 67 -5.71 -17.14 12.58
CA ALA A 67 -5.52 -18.30 11.71
C ALA A 67 -4.10 -18.88 11.85
N ASN A 68 -3.08 -18.03 11.98
CA ASN A 68 -1.71 -18.45 12.24
C ASN A 68 -1.59 -19.19 13.58
N LEU A 69 -2.16 -18.63 14.65
CA LEU A 69 -2.19 -19.29 15.98
C LEU A 69 -2.89 -20.65 15.91
N ALA A 70 -4.04 -20.74 15.25
CA ALA A 70 -4.77 -21.98 15.07
C ALA A 70 -3.95 -23.03 14.31
N PHE A 71 -3.22 -22.62 13.26
CA PHE A 71 -2.33 -23.49 12.52
C PHE A 71 -1.16 -24.01 13.38
N VAL A 72 -0.52 -23.12 14.15
CA VAL A 72 0.59 -23.49 15.04
C VAL A 72 0.13 -24.45 16.15
N VAL A 73 -1.04 -24.20 16.75
CA VAL A 73 -1.65 -25.13 17.72
C VAL A 73 -1.94 -26.48 17.06
N SER A 74 -2.50 -26.47 15.85
CA SER A 74 -2.81 -27.70 15.12
C SER A 74 -1.57 -28.56 14.86
N GLY A 75 -0.41 -27.95 14.60
CA GLY A 75 0.86 -28.67 14.43
C GLY A 75 1.39 -29.37 15.69
N GLY A 76 0.88 -29.04 16.87
CA GLY A 76 1.17 -29.76 18.11
C GLY A 76 0.14 -30.83 18.49
N LEU A 77 -1.01 -30.88 17.80
CA LEU A 77 -2.14 -31.73 18.15
C LEU A 77 -2.50 -32.76 17.08
N LEU A 78 -2.24 -32.45 15.82
CA LEU A 78 -2.66 -33.25 14.67
C LEU A 78 -1.47 -33.87 13.97
N ASP A 79 -1.68 -35.05 13.38
CA ASP A 79 -0.67 -35.68 12.52
C ASP A 79 -0.47 -34.85 11.25
N PRO A 80 0.78 -34.58 10.82
CA PRO A 80 1.06 -33.80 9.61
C PRO A 80 0.46 -34.40 8.32
N GLU A 81 0.22 -35.71 8.30
CA GLU A 81 -0.39 -36.43 7.17
C GLU A 81 -1.94 -36.39 7.19
N SER A 82 -2.55 -35.82 8.24
CA SER A 82 -4.00 -35.76 8.38
C SER A 82 -4.65 -34.69 7.48
N GLU A 83 -5.85 -34.99 6.97
CA GLU A 83 -6.66 -34.02 6.20
C GLU A 83 -6.94 -32.74 6.99
N ALA A 84 -7.16 -32.87 8.31
CA ALA A 84 -7.42 -31.75 9.20
C ALA A 84 -6.22 -30.79 9.32
N TYR A 85 -4.99 -31.31 9.40
CA TYR A 85 -3.78 -30.49 9.38
C TYR A 85 -3.63 -29.76 8.04
N GLY A 86 -3.91 -30.46 6.93
CA GLY A 86 -3.97 -29.86 5.59
C GLY A 86 -4.96 -28.70 5.52
N LEU A 87 -6.17 -28.86 6.06
CA LEU A 87 -7.20 -27.82 6.08
C LEU A 87 -6.81 -26.61 6.94
N ALA A 88 -6.17 -26.84 8.09
CA ALA A 88 -5.63 -25.77 8.94
C ALA A 88 -4.55 -24.96 8.22
N SER A 89 -3.64 -25.65 7.49
CA SER A 89 -2.59 -24.99 6.71
C SER A 89 -3.15 -24.13 5.59
N LEU A 90 -4.16 -24.63 4.86
CA LEU A 90 -4.83 -23.88 3.80
C LEU A 90 -5.56 -22.66 4.36
N GLY A 91 -6.27 -22.83 5.48
CA GLY A 91 -6.93 -21.73 6.18
C GLY A 91 -5.95 -20.62 6.55
N TYR A 92 -4.81 -20.97 7.14
CA TYR A 92 -3.74 -20.02 7.44
C TYR A 92 -3.27 -19.27 6.19
N LEU A 93 -2.95 -19.98 5.10
CA LEU A 93 -2.48 -19.34 3.85
C LEU A 93 -3.50 -18.36 3.27
N VAL A 94 -4.78 -18.70 3.29
CA VAL A 94 -5.86 -17.82 2.79
C VAL A 94 -5.95 -16.54 3.63
N PHE A 95 -6.01 -16.66 4.96
CA PHE A 95 -6.09 -15.47 5.81
C PHE A 95 -4.82 -14.62 5.76
N ALA A 96 -3.64 -15.26 5.70
CA ALA A 96 -2.37 -14.57 5.52
C ALA A 96 -2.34 -13.76 4.22
N ALA A 97 -2.80 -14.36 3.10
CA ALA A 97 -2.87 -13.69 1.81
C ALA A 97 -3.82 -12.48 1.84
N ILE A 98 -5.01 -12.64 2.43
CA ILE A 98 -6.01 -11.56 2.53
C ILE A 98 -5.48 -10.42 3.43
N GLY A 99 -4.87 -10.75 4.58
CA GLY A 99 -4.24 -9.78 5.48
C GLY A 99 -3.13 -9.01 4.78
N PHE A 100 -2.27 -9.71 4.05
CA PHE A 100 -1.19 -9.10 3.26
C PHE A 100 -1.73 -8.14 2.20
N VAL A 101 -2.74 -8.55 1.42
CA VAL A 101 -3.40 -7.68 0.43
C VAL A 101 -4.02 -6.45 1.09
N GLY A 102 -4.70 -6.62 2.23
CA GLY A 102 -5.24 -5.51 3.02
C GLY A 102 -4.16 -4.49 3.42
N MET A 103 -3.02 -4.98 3.91
CA MET A 103 -1.86 -4.16 4.25
C MET A 103 -1.30 -3.44 3.02
N MET A 104 -1.20 -4.09 1.86
CA MET A 104 -0.72 -3.45 0.63
C MET A 104 -1.63 -2.32 0.15
N VAL A 105 -2.96 -2.54 0.18
CA VAL A 105 -3.95 -1.51 -0.16
C VAL A 105 -3.83 -0.32 0.80
N TRP A 106 -3.60 -0.60 2.08
CA TRP A 106 -3.38 0.45 3.08
C TRP A 106 -2.11 1.24 2.79
N PHE A 107 -0.97 0.59 2.54
CA PHE A 107 0.30 1.26 2.19
C PHE A 107 0.13 2.18 0.98
N TYR A 108 -0.51 1.68 -0.09
CA TYR A 108 -0.79 2.47 -1.28
C TYR A 108 -1.58 3.74 -0.96
N ARG A 109 -2.67 3.62 -0.20
CA ARG A 109 -3.54 4.75 0.15
C ARG A 109 -2.86 5.72 1.11
N ALA A 110 -2.15 5.23 2.12
CA ALA A 110 -1.44 6.04 3.09
C ALA A 110 -0.30 6.85 2.42
N THR A 111 0.45 6.25 1.50
CA THR A 111 1.46 6.97 0.71
C THR A 111 0.83 7.99 -0.24
N ARG A 112 -0.29 7.67 -0.88
CA ARG A 112 -1.01 8.62 -1.74
C ARG A 112 -1.47 9.84 -0.96
N ASN A 113 -2.04 9.63 0.23
CA ASN A 113 -2.49 10.71 1.11
C ASN A 113 -1.30 11.53 1.64
N ALA A 114 -0.21 10.88 2.04
CA ALA A 114 1.01 11.55 2.48
C ALA A 114 1.58 12.50 1.41
N ARG A 115 1.59 12.07 0.15
CA ARG A 115 2.04 12.92 -0.98
C ARG A 115 1.09 14.09 -1.27
N ALA A 116 -0.17 14.01 -0.86
CA ALA A 116 -1.13 15.09 -1.04
C ALA A 116 -0.98 16.20 0.01
N ILE A 117 -0.46 15.87 1.20
CA ILE A 117 -0.26 16.85 2.30
C ILE A 117 1.20 17.28 2.48
N SER A 118 2.15 16.57 1.87
CA SER A 118 3.58 16.83 2.04
C SER A 118 4.33 16.79 0.73
N ASN A 119 5.24 17.75 0.57
CA ASN A 119 6.11 17.84 -0.59
C ASN A 119 7.41 17.05 -0.39
N GLY A 120 7.94 16.52 -1.50
CA GLY A 120 9.28 15.92 -1.54
C GLY A 120 9.40 14.50 -0.97
N LEU A 121 8.30 13.76 -0.84
CA LEU A 121 8.34 12.31 -0.55
C LEU A 121 9.03 11.55 -1.70
N GLN A 122 9.97 10.69 -1.34
CA GLN A 122 10.74 9.89 -2.30
C GLN A 122 9.94 8.67 -2.76
N THR A 123 9.11 8.12 -1.87
CA THR A 123 8.32 6.94 -2.18
C THR A 123 7.04 7.31 -2.93
N THR A 124 6.76 6.59 -4.01
CA THR A 124 5.48 6.69 -4.74
C THR A 124 4.53 5.59 -4.26
N PRO A 125 3.20 5.75 -4.40
CA PRO A 125 2.22 4.75 -3.96
C PRO A 125 2.44 3.37 -4.58
N GLY A 126 2.81 3.29 -5.87
CA GLY A 126 3.13 2.03 -6.53
C GLY A 126 4.38 1.37 -5.95
N TRP A 127 5.45 2.14 -5.74
CA TRP A 127 6.68 1.62 -5.13
C TRP A 127 6.50 1.23 -3.66
N ALA A 128 5.63 1.92 -2.91
CA ALA A 128 5.29 1.55 -1.53
C ALA A 128 4.84 0.09 -1.40
N VAL A 129 4.15 -0.43 -2.43
CA VAL A 129 3.74 -1.84 -2.54
C VAL A 129 4.81 -2.68 -3.23
N GLY A 130 5.39 -2.19 -4.33
CA GLY A 130 6.37 -2.93 -5.13
C GLY A 130 7.61 -3.38 -4.35
N TYR A 131 8.02 -2.64 -3.32
CA TYR A 131 9.16 -3.01 -2.49
C TYR A 131 9.00 -4.34 -1.75
N PHE A 132 7.77 -4.79 -1.45
CA PHE A 132 7.54 -6.07 -0.78
C PHE A 132 7.82 -7.28 -1.67
N PHE A 133 7.80 -7.10 -2.99
CA PHE A 133 7.99 -8.18 -3.96
C PHE A 133 9.46 -8.35 -4.41
N ILE A 134 10.35 -7.45 -4.01
CA ILE A 134 11.77 -7.50 -4.37
C ILE A 134 12.57 -7.91 -3.13
N PRO A 135 13.16 -9.13 -3.08
CA PRO A 135 13.71 -9.71 -1.85
C PRO A 135 14.73 -8.84 -1.11
N ILE A 136 15.62 -8.17 -1.83
CA ILE A 136 16.64 -7.30 -1.20
C ILE A 136 16.00 -6.02 -0.66
N LEU A 137 15.06 -5.45 -1.40
CA LEU A 137 14.41 -4.19 -1.02
C LEU A 137 13.39 -4.41 0.10
N SER A 138 12.74 -5.57 0.16
CA SER A 138 11.76 -5.90 1.19
C SER A 138 12.37 -5.89 2.59
N LEU A 139 13.70 -5.96 2.74
CA LEU A 139 14.39 -5.90 4.03
C LEU A 139 14.49 -4.49 4.65
N PHE A 140 14.40 -3.42 3.85
CA PHE A 140 14.60 -2.05 4.37
C PHE A 140 13.74 -0.96 3.73
N ARG A 141 13.21 -1.15 2.52
CA ARG A 141 12.37 -0.14 1.86
C ARG A 141 10.99 0.01 2.49
N PRO A 142 10.30 -1.04 2.96
CA PRO A 142 9.04 -0.87 3.68
C PRO A 142 9.19 -0.02 4.94
N TYR A 143 10.28 -0.22 5.71
CA TYR A 143 10.63 0.63 6.85
C TYR A 143 10.74 2.10 6.45
N ARG A 144 11.51 2.41 5.40
CA ARG A 144 11.68 3.78 4.91
C ARG A 144 10.37 4.39 4.44
N THR A 145 9.53 3.60 3.77
CA THR A 145 8.21 4.02 3.29
C THR A 145 7.30 4.37 4.48
N MET A 146 7.23 3.51 5.48
CA MET A 146 6.44 3.76 6.69
C MET A 146 6.95 4.98 7.46
N SER A 147 8.28 5.18 7.51
CA SER A 147 8.92 6.35 8.11
C SER A 147 8.50 7.65 7.40
N GLU A 148 8.54 7.68 6.06
CA GLU A 148 8.07 8.82 5.27
C GLU A 148 6.59 9.11 5.55
N ILE A 149 5.73 8.07 5.54
CA ILE A 149 4.30 8.20 5.84
C ILE A 149 4.08 8.76 7.25
N TRP A 150 4.76 8.22 8.26
CA TRP A 150 4.63 8.66 9.64
C TRP A 150 5.01 10.12 9.82
N ARG A 151 6.20 10.49 9.36
CA ARG A 151 6.74 11.85 9.55
C ARG A 151 5.88 12.89 8.84
N SER A 152 5.43 12.58 7.61
CA SER A 152 4.54 13.45 6.83
C SER A 152 3.12 13.52 7.43
N ALA A 153 2.64 12.43 8.03
CA ALA A 153 1.34 12.43 8.69
C ALA A 153 1.30 13.35 9.91
N ILE A 154 2.39 13.48 10.67
CA ILE A 154 2.41 14.31 11.91
C ILE A 154 2.70 15.77 11.61
N THR A 155 3.77 16.06 10.87
CA THR A 155 4.20 17.44 10.60
C THR A 155 4.43 17.65 9.11
N PRO A 156 3.38 17.89 8.30
CA PRO A 156 3.47 17.79 6.84
C PRO A 156 4.46 18.75 6.19
N LEU A 157 4.62 19.96 6.74
CA LEU A 157 5.49 21.00 6.19
C LEU A 157 6.98 20.81 6.52
N THR A 158 7.28 20.22 7.68
CA THR A 158 8.66 20.05 8.18
C THR A 158 9.00 18.58 8.47
N TRP A 159 8.34 17.65 7.79
CA TRP A 159 8.43 16.21 8.06
C TRP A 159 9.87 15.66 8.04
N LYS A 160 10.77 16.25 7.23
CA LYS A 160 12.16 15.80 7.10
C LYS A 160 12.96 15.95 8.40
N SER A 161 12.59 16.88 9.29
CA SER A 161 13.25 17.06 10.60
C SER A 161 12.68 16.16 11.70
N GLN A 162 11.61 15.42 11.41
CA GLN A 162 10.95 14.56 12.39
C GLN A 162 11.70 13.24 12.56
N ASN A 163 11.69 12.74 13.79
CA ASN A 163 12.26 11.45 14.14
C ASN A 163 11.24 10.31 13.99
N ASP A 164 11.75 9.11 13.71
CA ASP A 164 10.92 7.91 13.73
C ASP A 164 10.56 7.52 15.16
N PRO A 165 9.31 7.08 15.41
CA PRO A 165 8.91 6.62 16.72
C PRO A 165 9.55 5.26 16.98
N ILE A 166 9.82 4.95 18.25
CA ILE A 166 10.36 3.64 18.64
C ILE A 166 9.45 2.49 18.19
N THR A 167 8.13 2.71 18.19
CA THR A 167 7.11 1.77 17.69
C THR A 167 7.39 1.31 16.27
N LEU A 168 7.87 2.20 15.38
CA LEU A 168 8.18 1.88 13.99
C LEU A 168 9.42 0.98 13.90
N ARG A 169 10.45 1.25 14.73
CA ARG A 169 11.64 0.40 14.83
C ARG A 169 11.30 -0.98 15.38
N LEU A 170 10.47 -1.04 16.42
CA LEU A 170 10.05 -2.30 17.04
C LEU A 170 9.15 -3.14 16.11
N TRP A 171 8.21 -2.51 15.40
CA TRP A 171 7.39 -3.18 14.39
C TRP A 171 8.26 -3.86 13.34
N TRP A 172 9.17 -3.10 12.72
CA TRP A 172 9.99 -3.64 11.63
C TRP A 172 11.02 -4.67 12.12
N GLY A 173 11.67 -4.40 13.25
CA GLY A 173 12.60 -5.33 13.88
C GLY A 173 11.91 -6.63 14.30
N GLY A 174 10.71 -6.54 14.88
CA GLY A 174 9.88 -7.69 15.21
C GLY A 174 9.47 -8.49 13.98
N TRP A 175 9.01 -7.82 12.92
CA TRP A 175 8.66 -8.49 11.67
C TRP A 175 9.84 -9.26 11.06
N LEU A 176 11.02 -8.64 10.98
CA LEU A 176 12.24 -9.29 10.50
C LEU A 176 12.65 -10.47 11.38
N LEU A 177 12.61 -10.29 12.70
CA LEU A 177 12.97 -11.33 13.65
C LEU A 177 12.02 -12.53 13.57
N GLY A 178 10.72 -12.27 13.45
CA GLY A 178 9.70 -13.30 13.24
C GLY A 178 9.91 -14.07 11.94
N ALA A 179 10.19 -13.37 10.83
CA ALA A 179 10.47 -13.99 9.54
C ALA A 179 11.72 -14.88 9.56
N ILE A 180 12.79 -14.42 10.22
CA ILE A 180 14.02 -15.20 10.40
C ILE A 180 13.76 -16.43 11.29
N ALA A 181 13.10 -16.25 12.43
CA ALA A 181 12.79 -17.34 13.35
C ALA A 181 11.90 -18.40 12.69
N GLY A 182 10.90 -18.00 11.91
CA GLY A 182 10.06 -18.91 11.14
C GLY A 182 10.85 -19.68 10.06
N SER A 183 11.79 -19.01 9.38
CA SER A 183 12.66 -19.65 8.38
C SER A 183 13.63 -20.66 9.00
N ILE A 184 14.11 -20.39 10.22
CA ILE A 184 14.94 -21.34 10.98
C ILE A 184 14.11 -22.53 11.44
N ALA A 185 12.89 -22.29 11.95
CA ALA A 185 12.01 -23.34 12.42
C ALA A 185 11.62 -24.35 11.34
N SER A 186 11.51 -23.92 10.08
CA SER A 186 11.23 -24.81 8.94
C SER A 186 12.45 -25.57 8.43
N GLY A 187 13.67 -25.08 8.71
CA GLY A 187 14.92 -25.64 8.19
C GLY A 187 15.68 -26.57 9.13
N VAL A 188 15.32 -26.62 10.43
CA VAL A 188 16.07 -27.38 11.45
C VAL A 188 15.17 -28.41 12.13
N GLU A 189 15.46 -29.69 11.93
CA GLU A 189 14.80 -30.80 12.62
C GLU A 189 15.05 -30.75 14.15
N GLY A 190 14.02 -30.99 14.95
CA GLY A 190 14.13 -31.12 16.41
C GLY A 190 14.08 -29.82 17.24
N THR A 191 14.11 -28.63 16.63
CA THR A 191 13.97 -27.33 17.33
C THR A 191 12.70 -26.55 16.97
N SER A 192 11.87 -27.10 16.09
CA SER A 192 10.73 -26.42 15.49
C SER A 192 9.69 -25.94 16.51
N GLY A 193 9.40 -26.70 17.58
CA GLY A 193 8.32 -26.37 18.53
C GLY A 193 8.47 -24.99 19.22
N PRO A 194 9.45 -24.80 20.14
CA PRO A 194 9.61 -23.53 20.85
C PRO A 194 9.92 -22.34 19.93
N ILE A 195 10.71 -22.56 18.88
CA ILE A 195 11.07 -21.51 17.92
C ILE A 195 9.83 -21.06 17.12
N THR A 196 8.95 -21.99 16.72
CA THR A 196 7.69 -21.64 16.03
C THR A 196 6.77 -20.81 16.93
N TRP A 197 6.65 -21.17 18.20
CA TRP A 197 5.87 -20.37 19.17
C TRP A 197 6.46 -18.98 19.37
N ALA A 198 7.79 -18.87 19.56
CA ALA A 198 8.46 -17.59 19.68
C ALA A 198 8.27 -16.72 18.42
N ALA A 199 8.46 -17.29 17.23
CA ALA A 199 8.24 -16.60 15.96
C ALA A 199 6.80 -16.09 15.82
N THR A 200 5.82 -16.91 16.23
CA THR A 200 4.40 -16.58 16.17
C THR A 200 4.05 -15.42 17.11
N LEU A 201 4.55 -15.43 18.33
CA LEU A 201 4.32 -14.36 19.31
C LEU A 201 5.01 -13.05 18.90
N ILE A 202 6.22 -13.13 18.36
CA ILE A 202 6.95 -11.98 17.82
C ILE A 202 6.17 -11.37 16.63
N GLY A 203 5.68 -12.22 15.72
CA GLY A 203 4.84 -11.81 14.59
C GLY A 203 3.55 -11.12 15.05
N ALA A 204 2.82 -11.72 15.99
CA ALA A 204 1.60 -11.13 16.55
C ALA A 204 1.87 -9.78 17.22
N ALA A 205 2.98 -9.64 17.96
CA ALA A 205 3.39 -8.37 18.54
C ALA A 205 3.70 -7.33 17.45
N ALA A 206 4.38 -7.72 16.37
CA ALA A 206 4.63 -6.84 15.24
C ALA A 206 3.31 -6.39 14.57
N ASP A 207 2.35 -7.29 14.35
CA ASP A 207 1.04 -6.94 13.79
C ASP A 207 0.29 -5.92 14.66
N ILE A 208 0.34 -6.07 15.99
CA ILE A 208 -0.24 -5.11 16.93
C ILE A 208 0.43 -3.73 16.78
N LEU A 209 1.77 -3.70 16.71
CA LEU A 209 2.52 -2.45 16.54
C LEU A 209 2.20 -1.80 15.18
N PHE A 210 2.05 -2.59 14.12
CA PHE A 210 1.57 -2.10 12.82
C PHE A 210 0.18 -1.47 12.95
N CYS A 211 -0.77 -2.16 13.59
CA CYS A 211 -2.13 -1.66 13.77
C CYS A 211 -2.16 -0.32 14.51
N VAL A 212 -1.34 -0.18 15.55
CA VAL A 212 -1.18 1.08 16.30
C VAL A 212 -0.60 2.18 15.41
N LEU A 213 0.44 1.91 14.63
CA LEU A 213 1.02 2.87 13.69
C LEU A 213 0.01 3.29 12.63
N ALA A 214 -0.67 2.32 12.01
CA ALA A 214 -1.64 2.55 10.94
C ALA A 214 -2.83 3.41 11.44
N TRP A 215 -3.32 3.15 12.65
CA TRP A 215 -4.36 3.96 13.28
C TRP A 215 -3.89 5.39 13.52
N ARG A 216 -2.73 5.58 14.16
CA ARG A 216 -2.18 6.90 14.46
C ARG A 216 -1.92 7.72 13.20
N ILE A 217 -1.40 7.07 12.16
CA ILE A 217 -1.16 7.69 10.85
C ILE A 217 -2.48 8.13 10.23
N ALA A 218 -3.49 7.24 10.20
CA ALA A 218 -4.77 7.57 9.60
C ALA A 218 -5.43 8.76 10.30
N GLU A 219 -5.47 8.77 11.63
CA GLU A 219 -6.01 9.90 12.41
C GLU A 219 -5.23 11.20 12.13
N ALA A 220 -3.89 11.16 12.16
CA ALA A 220 -3.07 12.34 11.90
C ALA A 220 -3.27 12.90 10.48
N GLN A 221 -3.39 12.03 9.47
CA GLN A 221 -3.66 12.45 8.09
C GLN A 221 -5.06 13.04 7.92
N VAL A 222 -6.08 12.53 8.64
CA VAL A 222 -7.42 13.13 8.62
C VAL A 222 -7.40 14.52 9.27
N VAL A 223 -6.78 14.67 10.44
CA VAL A 223 -6.71 15.94 11.18
C VAL A 223 -5.96 17.01 10.40
N ASN A 224 -4.76 16.70 9.90
CA ASN A 224 -3.91 17.68 9.22
C ASN A 224 -4.48 18.13 7.86
N ARG A 225 -5.30 17.29 7.22
CA ARG A 225 -6.05 17.70 6.02
C ARG A 225 -7.03 18.83 6.33
N ASP A 226 -7.74 18.75 7.46
CA ASP A 226 -8.74 19.76 7.79
C ASP A 226 -8.09 21.12 8.05
N GLN A 227 -6.89 21.15 8.64
CA GLN A 227 -6.13 22.39 8.85
C GLN A 227 -5.69 23.04 7.53
N SER A 228 -5.22 22.26 6.56
CA SER A 228 -4.76 22.78 5.24
C SER A 228 -5.86 23.41 4.37
N VAL A 229 -7.14 23.31 4.75
CA VAL A 229 -8.26 23.95 4.05
C VAL A 229 -8.51 25.37 4.57
N PHE A 230 -7.97 25.74 5.74
CA PHE A 230 -8.21 27.02 6.40
C PHE A 230 -7.05 28.01 6.29
N ASP A 231 -5.92 27.60 5.67
CA ASP A 231 -4.74 28.44 5.36
C ASP A 231 -4.68 28.74 3.85
#